data_AF-A0AAV3XPZ6-F1
#
_entry.id   AF-A0AAV3XPZ6-F1
#
_cell.length_a   1.000
_cell.length_b   1.000
_cell.length_c   1.000
_cell.angle_alpha   90.00
_cell.angle_beta   90.00
_cell.angle_gamma   90.00
#
_symmetry.space_group_name_H-M   'P 1'
#
loop_
_entity.id
_entity.type
_entity.pdbx_description
1 polymer ?
#
loop_
_entity_poly.entity_id
_entity_poly.type
_entity_poly.pdbx_seq_one_letter_code
_entity_poly.pdbx_strand_id
1 'polypeptide(L)' 'MGIQKYVGRLTESKRWQRRHSSFWIGLYGQSWVVGMEFCQEILGELMRIRRNKLPFFQRGLRAMSLILRMF' A
#
# COMPACT_ATOMS: atom_id res chain seq x y z
N MET A 1 -30.97 -7.39 -29.71
CA MET A 1 -30.12 -8.01 -28.67
C MET A 1 -29.01 -7.04 -28.32
N GLY A 2 -29.16 -6.29 -27.23
CA GLY A 2 -28.21 -5.24 -26.83
C GLY A 2 -27.19 -5.81 -25.84
N ILE A 3 -25.93 -5.89 -26.24
CA ILE A 3 -24.84 -6.14 -25.30
C ILE A 3 -24.64 -4.84 -24.52
N GLN A 4 -25.25 -4.75 -23.34
CA GLN A 4 -24.98 -3.66 -22.40
C GLN A 4 -23.54 -3.81 -21.91
N LYS A 5 -22.65 -2.92 -22.37
CA LYS A 5 -21.27 -2.83 -21.85
C LYS A 5 -21.36 -2.74 -20.32
N TYR A 6 -20.66 -3.64 -19.63
CA TYR A 6 -20.60 -3.66 -18.17
C TYR A 6 -20.18 -2.28 -17.64
N VAL A 7 -21.13 -1.54 -17.05
CA VAL A 7 -20.96 -0.15 -16.56
C VAL A 7 -20.15 -0.11 -15.25
N GLY A 8 -19.31 -1.12 -14.98
CA GLY A 8 -18.54 -1.20 -13.75
C GLY A 8 -17.21 -0.45 -13.79
N ARG A 9 -16.71 -0.05 -14.97
CA ARG A 9 -15.36 0.53 -15.07
C ARG A 9 -15.19 1.51 -16.22
N LEU A 10 -15.93 2.63 -16.18
CA LEU A 10 -15.62 3.78 -17.02
C LEU A 10 -14.29 4.39 -16.55
N THR A 11 -13.27 4.34 -17.40
CA THR A 11 -11.99 5.01 -17.14
C THR A 11 -12.20 6.51 -17.33
N GLU A 12 -12.02 7.30 -16.27
CA GLU A 12 -12.06 8.76 -16.34
C GLU A 12 -11.05 9.25 -17.39
N SER A 13 -11.48 10.16 -18.28
CA SER A 13 -10.56 10.80 -19.21
C SER A 13 -9.52 11.60 -18.42
N LYS A 14 -8.24 11.53 -18.84
CA LYS A 14 -7.06 12.18 -18.21
C LYS A 14 -6.49 11.51 -16.95
N ARG A 15 -6.95 10.31 -16.57
CA ARG A 15 -6.31 9.60 -15.46
C ARG A 15 -4.95 9.02 -15.87
N TRP A 16 -3.86 9.54 -15.28
CA TRP A 16 -2.50 9.08 -15.58
C TRP A 16 -2.15 7.75 -14.91
N GLN A 17 -2.72 7.45 -13.73
CA GLN A 17 -2.43 6.23 -12.97
C GLN A 17 -3.58 5.22 -13.03
N ARG A 18 -3.27 3.94 -13.18
CA ARG A 18 -4.26 2.86 -13.12
C ARG A 18 -4.97 2.84 -11.77
N ARG A 19 -6.30 2.65 -11.77
CA ARG A 19 -7.05 2.33 -10.54
C ARG A 19 -6.65 0.93 -10.09
N HIS A 20 -5.87 0.84 -9.03
CA HIS A 20 -5.82 -0.36 -8.20
C HIS A 20 -6.92 -0.23 -7.15
N SER A 21 -7.69 -1.29 -6.91
CA SER A 21 -8.68 -1.27 -5.84
C SER A 21 -7.94 -1.21 -4.49
N SER A 22 -8.29 -0.26 -3.64
CA SER A 22 -7.83 -0.23 -2.24
C SER A 22 -8.34 -1.42 -1.42
N PHE A 23 -9.20 -2.25 -2.02
CA PHE A 23 -9.73 -3.49 -1.45
C PHE A 23 -8.62 -4.39 -0.87
N TRP A 24 -7.49 -4.52 -1.57
CA TRP A 24 -6.36 -5.32 -1.09
C TRP A 24 -5.73 -4.77 0.20
N ILE A 25 -5.69 -3.44 0.36
CA ILE A 25 -5.17 -2.80 1.57
C ILE A 25 -6.13 -3.06 2.74
N GLY A 26 -7.44 -2.98 2.52
CA GLY A 26 -8.42 -3.32 3.57
C GLY A 26 -8.42 -4.81 3.93
N LEU A 27 -8.20 -5.69 2.95
CA LEU A 27 -8.23 -7.14 3.15
C LEU A 27 -6.95 -7.69 3.81
N TYR A 28 -5.78 -7.14 3.49
CA TYR A 28 -4.48 -7.67 3.93
C TYR A 28 -3.60 -6.68 4.69
N GLY A 29 -4.00 -5.41 4.80
CA GLY A 29 -3.21 -4.37 5.43
C GLY A 29 -2.84 -4.74 6.87
N GLN A 30 -3.80 -5.24 7.64
CA GLN A 30 -3.56 -5.66 9.02
C GLN A 30 -2.55 -6.82 9.11
N SER A 31 -2.69 -7.84 8.27
CA SER A 31 -1.72 -8.95 8.21
C SER A 31 -0.32 -8.47 7.86
N TRP A 32 -0.20 -7.50 6.95
CA TRP A 32 1.07 -6.88 6.62
C TRP A 32 1.66 -6.11 7.81
N VAL A 33 0.86 -5.31 8.53
CA VAL A 33 1.33 -4.60 9.73
C VAL A 33 1.82 -5.57 10.80
N VAL A 34 1.06 -6.63 11.09
CA VAL A 34 1.47 -7.69 12.04
C VAL A 34 2.78 -8.35 11.59
N GLY A 35 2.93 -8.65 10.31
CA GLY A 35 4.18 -9.17 9.75
C GLY A 35 5.38 -8.22 9.98
N MET A 36 5.14 -6.91 9.88
CA MET A 36 6.17 -5.89 10.08
C MET A 36 6.63 -5.78 11.54
N GLU A 37 5.80 -6.14 12.53
CA GLU A 37 6.21 -6.19 13.94
C GLU A 37 7.38 -7.15 14.16
N PHE A 38 7.34 -8.32 13.53
CA PHE A 38 8.43 -9.30 13.59
C PHE A 38 9.72 -8.84 12.91
N CYS A 39 9.63 -7.87 11.99
CA CYS A 39 10.78 -7.38 11.24
C CYS A 39 11.35 -6.05 11.78
N GLN A 40 10.78 -5.47 12.83
CA GLN A 40 11.17 -4.12 13.29
C GLN A 40 12.65 -3.98 13.63
N GLU A 41 13.22 -4.97 14.32
CA GLU A 41 14.63 -4.95 14.70
C GLU A 41 15.55 -4.96 13.47
N ILE A 42 15.30 -5.89 12.53
CA ILE A 42 16.04 -6.00 11.28
C ILE A 42 15.92 -4.72 10.45
N LEU A 43 14.74 -4.11 10.42
CA LEU A 43 14.51 -2.84 9.73
C LEU A 43 15.31 -1.69 10.34
N GLY A 44 15.40 -1.63 11.67
CA GLY A 44 16.21 -0.65 12.38
C GLY A 44 17.69 -0.74 11.98
N GLU A 45 18.23 -1.95 11.97
CA GLU A 45 19.62 -2.18 11.56
C GLU A 45 19.86 -1.90 10.07
N LEU A 46 18.92 -2.30 9.21
CA LEU A 46 18.98 -1.96 7.78
C LEU A 46 18.95 -0.44 7.53
N MET A 47 18.16 0.31 8.29
CA MET A 47 18.11 1.77 8.19
C MET A 47 19.43 2.42 8.63
N ARG A 48 20.12 1.84 9.61
CA ARG A 48 21.46 2.30 10.05
C ARG A 48 22.53 2.03 9.01
N ILE A 49 22.53 0.83 8.42
CA ILE A 49 23.53 0.39 7.42
C ILE A 49 23.28 1.07 6.06
N ARG A 50 22.01 1.16 5.63
CA ARG A 50 21.62 1.61 4.28
C ARG A 50 20.91 2.97 4.32
N ARG A 51 21.64 3.99 4.78
CA ARG A 51 21.12 5.38 4.85
C ARG A 51 20.60 5.91 3.52
N ASN A 52 21.19 5.51 2.40
CA ASN A 52 20.71 5.88 1.06
C ASN A 52 19.30 5.34 0.72
N LYS A 53 18.82 4.33 1.45
CA LYS A 53 17.48 3.76 1.30
C LYS A 53 16.49 4.25 2.36
N LEU A 54 16.94 5.10 3.30
CA LEU A 54 16.11 5.65 4.37
C LEU A 54 14.78 6.28 3.87
N PRO A 55 14.75 7.02 2.74
CA PRO A 55 13.49 7.56 2.21
C PRO A 55 12.45 6.49 1.88
N PHE A 56 12.87 5.29 1.47
CA PHE A 56 11.97 4.19 1.16
C PHE A 56 11.45 3.51 2.42
N PHE A 57 12.32 3.29 3.42
CA PHE A 57 11.90 2.78 4.72
C PHE A 57 10.88 3.71 5.39
N GLN A 58 11.13 5.02 5.38
CA GLN A 58 10.20 6.03 5.92
C GLN A 58 8.85 6.04 5.20
N ARG A 59 8.82 5.80 3.88
CA ARG A 59 7.55 5.63 3.14
C ARG A 59 6.78 4.41 3.60
N GLY A 60 7.46 3.29 3.84
CA GLY A 60 6.86 2.07 4.40
C GLY A 60 6.29 2.31 5.80
N LEU A 61 7.06 2.95 6.70
CA LEU A 61 6.60 3.30 8.05
C LEU A 61 5.38 4.23 8.02
N ARG A 62 5.36 5.20 7.09
CA ARG A 62 4.20 6.07 6.87
C ARG A 62 2.99 5.29 6.36
N ALA A 63 3.19 4.33 5.45
CA ALA A 63 2.09 3.48 4.99
C ALA A 63 1.51 2.65 6.14
N MET A 64 2.36 2.09 7.00
CA MET A 64 1.96 1.33 8.19
C MET A 64 1.14 2.18 9.15
N SER A 65 1.58 3.41 9.44
CA SER A 65 0.82 4.31 10.32
C SER A 65 -0.52 4.77 9.72
N LEU A 66 -0.62 4.88 8.40
CA LEU A 66 -1.89 5.15 7.73
C LEU A 66 -2.85 3.96 7.79
N ILE A 67 -2.35 2.73 7.60
CA ILE A 67 -3.16 1.51 7.71
C ILE A 67 -3.71 1.37 9.14
N LEU A 68 -2.86 1.54 10.15
CA LEU A 68 -3.27 1.47 11.56
C LEU A 68 -4.29 2.55 11.97
N ARG A 69 -4.42 3.65 11.22
CA ARG A 69 -5.41 4.70 11.46
C ARG A 69 -6.71 4.49 10.70
N MET A 70 -6.74 3.56 9.74
CA MET A 70 -7.93 3.24 8.94
C MET A 70 -8.82 2.20 9.65
N PHE A 71 -8.27 1.48 10.63
CA PHE A 71 -8.97 0.57 11.53
C PHE A 71 -9.10 1.21 12.91
#